data_AF-A0A4P8J1I9-F1
#
_entry.id   AF-A0A4P8J1I9-F1
#
_cell.length_a   1.000
_cell.length_b   1.000
_cell.length_c   1.000
_cell.angle_alpha   90.00
_cell.angle_beta   90.00
_cell.angle_gamma   90.00
#
_symmetry.space_group_name_H-M   'P 1'
#
loop_
_entity.id
_entity.type
_entity.pdbx_description
1 polymer ?
#
loop_
_entity_poly.entity_id
_entity_poly.type
_entity_poly.pdbx_seq_one_letter_code
_entity_poly.pdbx_strand_id
1 'polypeptide(L)'
;MDVRAAVALGAGAPLSIETVQLAGPRAGEVLVEIKATGVCHTDAFTLSGDDPEGLFPAILGNEADWEQYDSTKVMLERGWSGSEILVDQGDADEFLHTQLKPTLLAAAAEKAGVPLHLCMRAGYDHSYYFVSTFIGAHIEHHARYLSTADSKA
;
A
#
# COMPACT_ATOMS: atom_id res chain seq x y z
N MET A 1 -25.68 -20.50 -3.06
CA MET A 1 -24.50 -21.36 -3.30
C MET A 1 -23.64 -21.23 -2.07
N ASP A 2 -23.12 -22.36 -1.59
CA ASP A 2 -22.34 -22.40 -0.36
C ASP A 2 -20.93 -21.86 -0.62
N VAL A 3 -20.56 -20.78 0.06
CA VAL A 3 -19.24 -20.16 -0.03
C VAL A 3 -18.64 -20.12 1.36
N ARG A 4 -17.34 -20.45 1.48
CA ARG A 4 -16.61 -20.27 2.72
C ARG A 4 -16.07 -18.84 2.79
N ALA A 5 -16.31 -18.14 3.89
CA ALA A 5 -15.83 -16.78 4.11
C ALA A 5 -15.31 -16.60 5.54
N ALA A 6 -14.35 -15.70 5.71
CA ALA A 6 -14.00 -15.18 7.02
C ALA A 6 -15.01 -14.10 7.41
N VAL A 7 -15.78 -14.35 8.46
CA VAL A 7 -16.87 -13.49 8.92
C VAL A 7 -16.47 -12.83 10.23
N ALA A 8 -16.52 -11.51 10.26
CA ALA A 8 -16.49 -10.72 11.48
C ALA A 8 -17.89 -10.76 12.10
N LEU A 9 -18.05 -11.48 13.21
CA LEU A 9 -19.35 -11.62 13.90
C LEU A 9 -19.68 -10.43 14.81
N GLY A 10 -18.68 -9.62 15.18
CA GLY A 10 -18.82 -8.45 16.02
C GLY A 10 -17.52 -7.67 16.15
N ALA A 11 -17.62 -6.44 16.66
CA ALA A 11 -16.48 -5.57 16.91
C ALA A 11 -15.44 -6.24 17.82
N GLY A 12 -14.16 -6.18 17.40
CA GLY A 12 -13.00 -6.74 18.08
C GLY A 12 -12.96 -8.27 18.14
N ALA A 13 -13.97 -8.98 17.62
CA ALA A 13 -14.03 -10.43 17.67
C ALA A 13 -13.08 -11.06 16.62
N PRO A 14 -12.44 -12.21 16.92
CA PRO A 14 -11.72 -12.97 15.91
C PRO A 14 -12.62 -13.35 14.73
N LEU A 15 -12.06 -13.34 13.52
CA LEU A 15 -12.77 -13.79 12.33
C LEU A 15 -13.09 -15.30 12.44
N SER A 16 -14.33 -15.67 12.13
CA SER A 16 -14.75 -17.07 12.04
C SER A 16 -14.84 -17.52 10.58
N ILE A 17 -14.38 -18.73 10.25
CA ILE A 17 -14.57 -19.28 8.91
C ILE A 17 -15.94 -19.95 8.85
N GLU A 18 -16.90 -19.29 8.20
CA GLU A 18 -18.28 -19.74 8.10
C GLU A 18 -18.63 -20.16 6.67
N THR A 19 -19.63 -21.02 6.53
CA THR A 19 -20.30 -21.26 5.25
C THR A 19 -21.47 -20.30 5.12
N VAL A 20 -21.44 -19.46 4.09
CA VAL A 20 -22.44 -18.42 3.81
C VAL A 20 -23.16 -18.76 2.52
N GLN A 21 -24.46 -18.46 2.48
CA GLN A 21 -25.26 -18.61 1.25
C GLN A 21 -25.18 -17.36 0.39
N LEU A 22 -24.54 -17.49 -0.77
CA LEU A 22 -24.48 -16.44 -1.78
C LEU A 22 -25.50 -16.70 -2.89
N ALA A 23 -26.28 -15.70 -3.27
CA ALA A 23 -27.15 -15.79 -4.44
C ALA A 23 -26.29 -15.90 -5.71
N GLY A 24 -26.81 -16.59 -6.75
CA GLY A 24 -26.15 -16.59 -8.06
C GLY A 24 -26.20 -15.20 -8.70
N PRO A 25 -25.32 -14.91 -9.68
CA PRO A 25 -25.31 -13.63 -10.38
C PRO A 25 -26.64 -13.43 -11.14
N ARG A 26 -27.16 -12.20 -11.11
CA ARG A 26 -28.34 -11.78 -11.89
C ARG A 26 -27.95 -11.40 -13.31
N ALA A 27 -28.94 -11.06 -14.14
CA ALA A 27 -28.69 -10.58 -15.50
C ALA A 27 -27.80 -9.32 -15.48
N GLY A 28 -26.67 -9.38 -16.19
CA GLY A 28 -25.67 -8.31 -16.22
C GLY A 28 -24.62 -8.37 -15.10
N GLU A 29 -24.73 -9.30 -14.16
CA GLU A 29 -23.72 -9.54 -13.12
C GLU A 29 -22.79 -10.69 -13.52
N VAL A 30 -21.55 -10.65 -13.05
CA VAL A 30 -20.56 -11.72 -13.21
C VAL A 30 -20.25 -12.34 -11.86
N LEU A 31 -20.08 -13.66 -11.84
CA LEU A 31 -19.59 -14.36 -10.66
C LEU A 31 -18.07 -14.45 -10.71
N VAL A 32 -17.40 -13.90 -9.69
CA VAL A 32 -15.95 -13.95 -9.54
C VAL A 32 -15.59 -14.93 -8.43
N GLU A 33 -14.62 -15.81 -8.69
CA GLU A 33 -14.01 -16.63 -7.66
C GLU A 33 -12.82 -15.88 -7.05
N ILE A 34 -12.92 -15.51 -5.78
CA ILE A 34 -11.84 -14.86 -5.04
C ILE A 34 -10.88 -15.93 -4.53
N LYS A 35 -9.68 -16.03 -5.14
CA LYS A 35 -8.63 -16.99 -4.74
C LYS A 35 -7.89 -16.56 -3.47
N ALA A 36 -7.73 -15.26 -3.29
CA ALA A 36 -7.10 -14.64 -2.13
C ALA A 36 -7.67 -13.22 -1.95
N THR A 37 -7.76 -12.76 -0.71
CA THR A 37 -8.08 -11.38 -0.37
C THR A 37 -7.32 -10.97 0.89
N GLY A 38 -7.03 -9.68 1.01
CA GLY A 38 -6.39 -9.06 2.18
C GLY A 38 -7.39 -8.30 3.04
N VAL A 39 -6.96 -7.85 4.21
CA VAL A 39 -7.70 -6.92 5.08
C VAL A 39 -6.91 -5.62 5.12
N CYS A 40 -7.49 -4.51 4.66
CA CYS A 40 -6.81 -3.21 4.70
C CYS A 40 -6.92 -2.53 6.06
N HIS A 41 -6.35 -1.33 6.16
CA HIS A 41 -6.51 -0.50 7.33
C HIS A 41 -7.98 -0.15 7.60
N THR A 42 -8.77 0.15 6.57
CA THR A 42 -10.20 0.45 6.73
C THR A 42 -10.94 -0.78 7.26
N ASP A 43 -10.71 -1.97 6.70
CA ASP A 43 -11.31 -3.19 7.21
C ASP A 43 -10.90 -3.48 8.67
N ALA A 44 -9.63 -3.26 9.02
CA ALA A 44 -9.14 -3.43 10.38
C ALA A 44 -9.77 -2.41 11.35
N PHE A 45 -9.96 -1.17 10.90
CA PHE A 45 -10.65 -0.12 11.63
C PHE A 45 -12.13 -0.46 11.82
N THR A 46 -12.81 -0.94 10.76
CA THR A 46 -14.18 -1.46 10.85
C THR A 46 -14.26 -2.63 11.83
N LEU A 47 -13.34 -3.60 11.74
CA LEU A 47 -13.29 -4.75 12.64
C LEU A 47 -13.08 -4.34 14.10
N SER A 48 -12.32 -3.27 14.36
CA SER A 48 -12.11 -2.78 15.73
C SER A 48 -13.40 -2.30 16.40
N GLY A 49 -14.40 -1.87 15.62
CA GLY A 49 -15.64 -1.25 16.10
C GLY A 49 -15.55 0.26 16.29
N ASP A 50 -14.39 0.87 16.03
CA ASP A 50 -14.22 2.32 16.08
C ASP A 50 -14.81 3.03 14.84
N ASP A 51 -15.11 2.28 13.79
CA ASP A 51 -15.83 2.76 12.61
C ASP A 51 -17.34 2.91 12.90
N PRO A 52 -17.90 4.13 12.94
CA PRO A 52 -19.32 4.34 13.17
C PRO A 52 -20.22 3.79 12.05
N GLU A 53 -19.66 3.47 10.88
CA GLU A 53 -20.37 2.84 9.76
C GLU A 53 -20.32 1.30 9.81
N GLY A 54 -19.53 0.73 10.72
CA GLY A 54 -19.33 -0.72 10.83
C GLY A 54 -20.59 -1.48 11.24
N LEU A 55 -21.05 -2.37 10.37
CA LEU A 55 -22.19 -3.26 10.60
C LEU A 55 -21.72 -4.71 10.68
N PHE A 56 -22.13 -5.42 11.73
CA PHE A 56 -21.82 -6.85 11.92
C PHE A 56 -23.11 -7.70 11.83
N PRO A 57 -23.05 -8.91 11.25
CA PRO A 57 -21.86 -9.58 10.73
C PRO A 57 -21.38 -9.03 9.37
N ALA A 58 -20.06 -9.01 9.15
CA ALA A 58 -19.43 -8.53 7.92
C ALA A 58 -18.44 -9.54 7.34
N ILE A 59 -18.32 -9.56 6.01
CA ILE A 59 -17.20 -10.19 5.29
C ILE A 59 -16.34 -9.04 4.78
N LEU A 60 -15.13 -8.93 5.32
CA LEU A 60 -14.17 -7.87 5.02
C LEU A 60 -13.27 -8.28 3.84
N GLY A 61 -12.38 -7.39 3.40
CA GLY A 61 -11.42 -7.70 2.35
C GLY A 61 -12.05 -7.65 0.97
N ASN A 62 -12.56 -6.48 0.61
CA ASN A 62 -13.11 -6.20 -0.70
C ASN A 62 -12.03 -5.85 -1.76
N GLU A 63 -10.76 -5.76 -1.39
CA GLU A 63 -9.65 -5.38 -2.28
C GLU A 63 -8.92 -6.59 -2.88
N ALA A 64 -9.62 -7.35 -3.74
CA ALA A 64 -8.90 -8.24 -4.64
C ALA A 64 -7.91 -7.42 -5.51
N ASP A 65 -6.77 -8.02 -5.84
CA ASP A 65 -5.73 -7.45 -6.72
C ASP A 65 -5.00 -6.18 -6.22
N TRP A 66 -4.88 -6.00 -4.90
CA TRP A 66 -4.07 -4.94 -4.26
C TRP A 66 -2.57 -4.99 -4.60
N GLU A 67 -2.04 -6.15 -4.99
CA GLU A 67 -0.60 -6.33 -5.22
C GLU A 67 -0.06 -5.41 -6.32
N GLN A 68 -0.88 -5.05 -7.32
CA GLN A 68 -0.50 -4.11 -8.38
C GLN A 68 -0.41 -2.64 -7.90
N TYR A 69 -0.86 -2.35 -6.68
CA TYR A 69 -0.81 -1.03 -6.04
C TYR A 69 0.19 -0.97 -4.88
N ASP A 70 0.79 -2.11 -4.50
CA ASP A 70 1.88 -2.16 -3.53
C ASP A 70 3.23 -1.92 -4.23
N SER A 71 3.93 -0.85 -3.85
CA SER A 71 5.21 -0.47 -4.49
C SER A 71 6.29 -1.54 -4.35
N THR A 72 6.34 -2.26 -3.22
CA THR A 72 7.30 -3.34 -2.98
C THR A 72 7.00 -4.53 -3.91
N LYS A 73 5.73 -4.89 -4.04
CA LYS A 73 5.28 -5.97 -4.92
C LYS A 73 5.49 -5.63 -6.38
N VAL A 74 5.04 -4.46 -6.82
CA VAL A 74 5.22 -3.98 -8.20
C VAL A 74 6.70 -3.96 -8.57
N MET A 75 7.55 -3.46 -7.68
CA MET A 75 9.00 -3.41 -7.91
C MET A 75 9.62 -4.80 -8.05
N LEU A 76 9.24 -5.76 -7.21
CA LEU A 76 9.76 -7.13 -7.28
C LEU A 76 9.31 -7.90 -8.52
N GLU A 77 8.07 -7.66 -8.97
CA GLU A 77 7.47 -8.42 -10.07
C GLU A 77 7.74 -7.81 -11.43
N ARG A 78 7.73 -6.48 -11.53
CA ARG A 78 7.85 -5.75 -12.80
C ARG A 78 9.19 -5.05 -12.96
N GLY A 79 9.95 -4.87 -11.89
CA GLY A 79 11.18 -4.09 -11.89
C GLY A 79 10.93 -2.61 -12.17
N TRP A 80 12.01 -1.89 -12.46
CA TRP A 80 11.98 -0.49 -12.86
C TRP A 80 13.13 -0.20 -13.82
N SER A 81 12.83 0.41 -14.97
CA SER A 81 13.81 0.75 -16.00
C SER A 81 14.06 2.26 -16.12
N GLY A 82 13.43 3.08 -15.26
CA GLY A 82 13.61 4.52 -15.25
C GLY A 82 14.84 4.97 -14.45
N SER A 83 14.88 6.27 -14.14
CA SER A 83 15.93 6.90 -13.33
C SER A 83 15.92 6.43 -11.87
N GLU A 84 16.99 6.72 -11.12
CA GLU A 84 17.05 6.46 -9.68
C GLU A 84 15.83 7.03 -8.95
N ILE A 85 15.27 6.24 -8.03
CA ILE A 85 14.19 6.64 -7.14
C ILE A 85 14.81 7.26 -5.89
N LEU A 86 14.38 8.48 -5.53
CA LEU A 86 14.77 9.14 -4.29
C LEU A 86 13.61 9.09 -3.29
N VAL A 87 13.90 8.65 -2.07
CA VAL A 87 12.96 8.67 -0.94
C VAL A 87 13.64 9.33 0.25
N ASP A 88 12.99 10.32 0.84
CA ASP A 88 13.37 10.91 2.12
C ASP A 88 12.39 10.46 3.20
N GLN A 89 12.91 10.01 4.33
CA GLN A 89 12.12 9.60 5.48
C GLN A 89 12.67 10.24 6.76
N GLY A 90 11.83 10.95 7.51
CA GLY A 90 12.15 11.38 8.87
C GLY A 90 12.25 10.21 9.84
N ASP A 91 13.28 10.17 10.69
CA ASP A 91 13.43 9.10 11.69
C ASP A 91 12.63 9.34 12.99
N ALA A 92 12.07 10.54 13.16
CA ALA A 92 11.18 10.92 14.26
C ALA A 92 9.70 10.90 13.84
N ASP A 93 9.40 10.36 12.66
CA ASP A 93 8.05 10.18 12.12
C ASP A 93 7.27 9.12 12.92
N GLU A 94 6.11 9.51 13.45
CA GLU A 94 5.27 8.65 14.28
C GLU A 94 4.72 7.40 13.55
N PHE A 95 4.73 7.40 12.21
CA PHE A 95 4.22 6.32 11.37
C PHE A 95 5.31 5.39 10.83
N LEU A 96 6.59 5.67 11.12
CA LEU A 96 7.76 4.99 10.53
C LEU A 96 7.70 3.46 10.65
N HIS A 97 7.47 2.97 11.87
CA HIS A 97 7.54 1.53 12.17
C HIS A 97 6.21 0.79 11.96
N THR A 98 5.10 1.52 11.98
CA THR A 98 3.75 0.95 11.93
C THR A 98 3.19 0.93 10.50
N GLN A 99 3.36 2.03 9.75
CA GLN A 99 2.76 2.22 8.44
C GLN A 99 3.81 2.28 7.32
N LEU A 100 4.80 3.18 7.41
CA LEU A 100 5.66 3.55 6.28
C LEU A 100 6.66 2.46 5.90
N LYS A 101 7.40 1.93 6.89
CA LYS A 101 8.32 0.78 6.76
C LYS A 101 9.21 0.84 5.50
N PRO A 102 9.95 1.93 5.25
CA PRO A 102 10.73 2.12 4.02
C PRO A 102 11.85 1.08 3.83
N THR A 103 12.22 0.35 4.88
CA THR A 103 13.14 -0.79 4.80
C THR A 103 12.61 -1.93 3.93
N LEU A 104 11.29 -2.11 3.84
CA LEU A 104 10.67 -3.11 2.95
C LEU A 104 10.89 -2.73 1.47
N LEU A 105 10.70 -1.46 1.14
CA LEU A 105 10.95 -0.92 -0.20
C LEU A 105 12.45 -1.03 -0.55
N ALA A 106 13.33 -0.70 0.39
CA ALA A 106 14.78 -0.82 0.18
C ALA A 106 15.22 -2.26 -0.10
N ALA A 107 14.72 -3.23 0.68
CA ALA A 107 15.01 -4.64 0.45
C ALA A 107 14.47 -5.14 -0.91
N ALA A 108 13.30 -4.66 -1.33
CA ALA A 108 12.78 -4.96 -2.66
C ALA A 108 13.61 -4.35 -3.79
N ALA A 109 14.06 -3.11 -3.62
CA ALA A 109 14.91 -2.42 -4.60
C ALA A 109 16.23 -3.15 -4.80
N GLU A 110 16.89 -3.54 -3.70
CA GLU A 110 18.11 -4.34 -3.73
C GLU A 110 17.88 -5.68 -4.47
N LYS A 111 16.83 -6.40 -4.11
CA LYS A 111 16.50 -7.69 -4.70
C LYS A 111 16.14 -7.59 -6.19
N ALA A 112 15.47 -6.53 -6.62
CA ALA A 112 15.05 -6.29 -8.00
C ALA A 112 16.12 -5.59 -8.84
N GLY A 113 17.24 -5.15 -8.25
CA GLY A 113 18.27 -4.37 -8.94
C GLY A 113 17.80 -2.96 -9.35
N VAL A 114 16.83 -2.40 -8.61
CA VAL A 114 16.27 -1.07 -8.87
C VAL A 114 17.11 -0.01 -8.13
N PRO A 115 17.57 1.06 -8.81
CA PRO A 115 18.32 2.12 -8.15
C PRO A 115 17.40 2.92 -7.22
N LEU A 116 17.59 2.74 -5.91
CA LEU A 116 16.90 3.47 -4.85
C LEU A 116 17.92 4.18 -3.96
N HIS A 117 17.74 5.48 -3.80
CA HIS A 117 18.41 6.29 -2.80
C HIS A 117 17.41 6.61 -1.67
N LEU A 118 17.52 5.87 -0.56
CA LEU A 118 16.73 6.09 0.65
C LEU A 118 17.54 6.90 1.67
N CYS A 119 17.09 8.12 1.98
CA CYS A 119 17.71 9.02 2.94
C CYS A 119 16.91 9.07 4.25
N MET A 120 17.49 8.57 5.35
CA MET A 120 16.93 8.77 6.70
C MET A 120 17.35 10.14 7.24
N ARG A 121 16.38 10.96 7.65
CA ARG A 121 16.58 12.34 8.11
C ARG A 121 16.35 12.44 9.61
N ALA A 122 17.46 12.63 10.33
CA ALA A 122 17.47 12.70 11.79
C ALA A 122 16.61 13.85 12.34
N GLY A 123 15.68 13.54 13.23
CA GLY A 123 14.83 14.48 13.95
C GLY A 123 13.65 15.04 13.15
N TYR A 124 13.41 14.57 11.93
CA TYR A 124 12.29 15.01 11.11
C TYR A 124 11.06 14.13 11.29
N ASP A 125 9.89 14.77 11.25
CA ASP A 125 8.57 14.18 11.47
C ASP A 125 7.81 13.95 10.15
N HIS A 126 6.50 13.70 10.23
CA HIS A 126 5.61 13.51 9.08
C HIS A 126 5.05 14.81 8.49
N SER A 127 5.53 15.99 8.94
CA SER A 127 4.86 17.26 8.64
C SER A 127 5.30 17.90 7.32
N TYR A 128 4.57 18.95 6.90
CA TYR A 128 5.01 19.80 5.79
C TYR A 128 6.31 20.58 6.09
N TYR A 129 6.73 20.71 7.35
CA TYR A 129 8.05 21.28 7.66
C TYR A 129 9.15 20.36 7.17
N PHE A 130 9.00 19.04 7.35
CA PHE A 130 9.91 18.05 6.78
C PHE A 130 9.91 18.12 5.24
N VAL A 131 8.74 18.05 4.61
CA VAL A 131 8.61 18.09 3.14
C VAL A 131 9.26 19.36 2.57
N SER A 132 8.90 20.54 3.09
CA SER A 132 9.43 21.81 2.60
C SER A 132 10.94 21.99 2.83
N THR A 133 11.51 21.32 3.82
CA THR A 133 12.95 21.35 4.06
C THR A 133 13.73 20.63 2.96
N PHE A 134 13.22 19.51 2.45
CA PHE A 134 13.92 18.68 1.46
C PHE A 134 13.36 18.78 0.03
N ILE A 135 12.26 19.52 -0.18
CA ILE A 135 11.65 19.66 -1.51
C ILE A 135 12.62 20.19 -2.57
N GLY A 136 13.55 21.08 -2.19
CA GLY A 136 14.58 21.57 -3.11
C GLY A 136 15.47 20.45 -3.65
N ALA A 137 15.87 19.51 -2.79
CA ALA A 137 16.67 18.35 -3.20
C ALA A 137 15.90 17.41 -4.14
N HIS A 138 14.59 17.25 -3.93
CA HIS A 138 13.73 16.47 -4.83
C HIS A 138 13.57 17.14 -6.20
N ILE A 139 13.38 18.46 -6.22
CA ILE A 139 13.33 19.25 -7.46
C ILE A 139 14.65 19.09 -8.24
N GLU A 140 15.79 19.22 -7.56
CA GLU A 140 17.10 19.02 -8.19
C GLU A 140 17.30 17.59 -8.69
N HIS A 141 16.88 16.58 -7.92
CA HIS A 141 16.92 15.17 -8.33
C HIS A 141 16.14 14.96 -9.62
N HIS A 142 14.89 15.42 -9.68
CA HIS A 142 14.07 15.32 -10.88
C HIS A 142 14.65 16.12 -12.04
N ALA A 143 15.15 17.34 -11.79
CA ALA A 143 15.73 18.19 -12.83
C ALA A 143 16.84 17.47 -13.61
N ARG A 144 17.70 16.67 -12.93
CA ARG A 144 18.77 15.89 -13.58
C ARG A 144 18.27 14.90 -14.63
N TYR A 145 17.08 14.36 -14.46
CA TYR A 145 16.51 13.34 -15.35
C TYR A 145 15.47 13.91 -16.32
N LEU A 146 14.81 15.01 -15.96
CA LEU A 146 13.81 15.68 -16.80
C LEU A 146 14.44 16.68 -17.77
N SER A 147 15.63 17.22 -17.48
CA SER A 147 16.35 18.07 -18.42
C SER A 147 16.90 17.22 -19.58
N THR A 148 16.15 17.14 -20.69
CA THR A 148 16.67 16.60 -21.96
C THR A 148 16.44 17.58 -23.12
N ALA A 149 17.51 17.78 -23.92
CA ALA A 149 17.69 18.61 -25.15
C ALA A 149 17.96 20.13 -24.93
N ASP A 150 19.06 20.75 -25.40
CA ASP A 150 19.88 20.52 -26.60
C ASP A 150 21.40 20.59 -26.35
N SER A 151 22.12 19.56 -26.79
CA SER A 151 23.47 19.73 -27.37
C SER A 151 23.82 18.52 -28.23
N LYS A 152 23.13 18.41 -29.37
CA LYS A 152 23.81 18.01 -30.61
C LYS A 152 24.29 19.31 -31.27
N ALA A 153 25.58 19.59 -31.14
CA ALA A 153 26.36 20.44 -32.03
C ALA A 153 27.67 19.71 -32.32
#